data_AF-A0A954U4J2-F1
#
_entry.id   AF-A0A954U4J2-F1
#
_cell.length_a   1.000
_cell.length_b   1.000
_cell.length_c   1.000
_cell.angle_alpha   90.00
_cell.angle_beta   90.00
_cell.angle_gamma   90.00
#
_symmetry.space_group_name_H-M   'P 1'
#
loop_
_entity.id
_entity.type
_entity.pdbx_description
1 polymer ?
#
loop_
_entity_poly.entity_id
_entity_poly.type
_entity_poly.pdbx_seq_one_letter_code
_entity_poly.pdbx_strand_id
1 'polypeptide(L)'
;LRITNQSATMSEPPIRQAIDFTQDTIVARAADYRNLVVILSLGIGGLLITTLVTWNWLLLFVCCWLLPLINGWLWWDARRIRHWRSRIIEICDAGQLDIEVFRSTISHLRHLPQATLSCMLELLPSNRVAALAGEEGMPGNQQSARQAERAFGISLIISTLGCLFVMMGVFLNAWLLPAGLAICIGCARLSQWIVRWINQ
;
A
#
# COMPACT_ATOMS: atom_id res chain seq x y z
N LEU A 1 29.30 -8.67 -25.88
CA LEU A 1 30.07 -9.45 -24.88
C LEU A 1 29.50 -9.17 -23.50
N ARG A 2 28.54 -9.99 -23.06
CA ARG A 2 27.96 -9.92 -21.71
C ARG A 2 28.83 -10.81 -20.84
N ILE A 3 29.75 -10.20 -20.09
CA ILE A 3 30.63 -10.90 -19.16
C ILE A 3 29.74 -11.39 -18.01
N THR A 4 29.33 -12.65 -18.07
CA THR A 4 28.74 -13.36 -16.94
C THR A 4 29.86 -13.70 -15.97
N ASN A 5 30.20 -12.73 -15.11
CA ASN A 5 31.06 -12.97 -13.95
C ASN A 5 30.31 -13.90 -12.99
N GLN A 6 30.60 -15.20 -13.07
CA GLN A 6 30.38 -16.14 -11.97
C GLN A 6 31.42 -15.85 -10.89
N SER A 7 31.21 -14.78 -10.12
CA SER A 7 31.88 -14.59 -8.85
C SER A 7 31.41 -15.70 -7.91
N ALA A 8 32.34 -16.57 -7.51
CA ALA A 8 32.13 -17.58 -6.48
C ALA A 8 31.40 -16.94 -5.29
N THR A 9 30.25 -17.53 -4.94
CA THR A 9 29.35 -17.06 -3.90
C THR A 9 29.98 -17.29 -2.53
N MET A 10 30.96 -16.46 -2.16
CA MET A 10 31.14 -16.17 -0.73
C MET A 10 29.79 -15.65 -0.26
N SER A 11 29.15 -16.38 0.65
CA SER A 11 27.85 -16.01 1.22
C SER A 11 27.94 -14.56 1.65
N GLU A 12 27.30 -13.68 0.90
CA GLU A 12 27.27 -12.26 1.19
C GLU A 12 26.70 -12.11 2.61
N PRO A 13 27.29 -11.26 3.47
CA PRO A 13 26.88 -11.21 4.86
C PRO A 13 25.37 -10.91 4.91
N PRO A 14 24.58 -11.67 5.70
CA PRO A 14 23.12 -11.62 5.67
C PRO A 14 22.55 -10.22 5.93
N ILE A 15 23.28 -9.40 6.69
CA ILE A 15 22.96 -7.98 6.91
C ILE A 15 22.96 -7.16 5.64
N ARG A 16 23.91 -7.42 4.72
CA ARG A 16 24.00 -6.71 3.45
C ARG A 16 22.84 -7.09 2.54
N GLN A 17 22.49 -8.38 2.50
CA GLN A 17 21.32 -8.85 1.75
C GLN A 17 20.03 -8.18 2.25
N ALA A 18 19.84 -8.05 3.57
CA ALA A 18 18.66 -7.38 4.14
C ALA A 18 18.63 -5.88 3.83
N ILE A 19 19.78 -5.21 3.83
CA ILE A 19 19.92 -3.79 3.46
C ILE A 19 19.61 -3.60 1.97
N ASP A 20 20.23 -4.38 1.09
CA ASP A 20 20.04 -4.29 -0.36
C ASP A 20 18.57 -4.54 -0.72
N PHE A 21 17.95 -5.55 -0.11
CA PHE A 21 16.53 -5.82 -0.30
C PHE A 21 15.61 -4.69 0.18
N THR A 22 15.96 -4.03 1.29
CA THR A 22 15.19 -2.88 1.78
C THR A 22 15.37 -1.67 0.88
N GLN A 23 16.59 -1.43 0.39
CA GLN A 23 16.89 -0.37 -0.55
C GLN A 23 16.14 -0.58 -1.87
N ASP A 24 16.17 -1.78 -2.43
CA ASP A 24 15.43 -2.14 -3.65
C ASP A 24 13.92 -1.93 -3.48
N THR A 25 13.38 -2.31 -2.32
CA THR A 25 11.97 -2.09 -1.99
C THR A 25 11.64 -0.60 -1.95
N ILE A 26 12.47 0.23 -1.33
CA ILE A 26 12.26 1.69 -1.25
C ILE A 26 12.36 2.33 -2.64
N VAL A 27 13.36 1.97 -3.44
CA VAL A 27 13.56 2.49 -4.80
C VAL A 27 12.36 2.13 -5.68
N ALA A 28 11.89 0.87 -5.62
CA ALA A 28 10.72 0.43 -6.36
C ALA A 28 9.45 1.21 -5.95
N ARG A 29 9.22 1.41 -4.65
CA ARG A 29 8.08 2.20 -4.14
C ARG A 29 8.14 3.65 -4.62
N ALA A 30 9.33 4.27 -4.57
CA ALA A 30 9.52 5.64 -5.03
C ALA A 30 9.24 5.80 -6.54
N ALA A 31 9.68 4.84 -7.35
CA ALA A 31 9.40 4.81 -8.79
C ALA A 31 7.90 4.67 -9.08
N ASP A 32 7.22 3.76 -8.39
CA ASP A 32 5.78 3.55 -8.52
C ASP A 32 4.98 4.78 -8.09
N TYR A 33 5.35 5.41 -6.97
CA TYR A 33 4.71 6.63 -6.49
C TYR A 33 4.87 7.77 -7.50
N ARG A 34 6.08 7.96 -8.05
CA ARG A 34 6.33 8.95 -9.09
C ARG A 34 5.46 8.71 -10.33
N ASN A 35 5.38 7.46 -10.79
CA ASN A 35 4.53 7.11 -11.93
C ASN A 35 3.06 7.38 -11.64
N LEU A 36 2.58 7.05 -10.44
CA LEU A 36 1.21 7.37 -10.01
C LEU A 36 0.95 8.88 -10.02
N VAL A 37 1.85 9.68 -9.46
CA VAL A 37 1.71 11.15 -9.43
C VAL A 37 1.67 11.71 -10.86
N VAL A 38 2.50 11.21 -11.77
CA VAL A 38 2.48 11.62 -13.18
C VAL A 38 1.15 11.24 -13.84
N ILE A 39 0.67 10.01 -13.67
CA ILE A 39 -0.62 9.57 -14.23
C ILE A 39 -1.77 10.39 -13.66
N LEU A 40 -1.77 10.63 -12.34
CA LEU A 40 -2.81 11.38 -11.65
C LEU A 40 -2.82 12.85 -12.08
N SER A 41 -1.64 13.49 -12.19
CA SER A 41 -1.53 14.88 -12.62
C SER A 41 -1.94 15.08 -14.08
N LEU A 42 -1.54 14.18 -14.98
CA LEU A 42 -1.99 14.19 -16.37
C LEU A 42 -3.50 13.94 -16.48
N GLY A 43 -4.03 13.00 -15.70
CA GLY A 43 -5.47 12.72 -15.64
C GLY A 43 -6.25 13.94 -15.17
N ILE A 44 -5.90 14.52 -14.02
CA ILE A 44 -6.58 15.72 -13.48
C ILE A 44 -6.43 16.92 -14.42
N GLY A 45 -5.23 17.15 -14.97
CA GLY A 45 -4.99 18.24 -15.92
C GLY A 45 -5.82 18.11 -17.20
N GLY A 46 -5.88 16.91 -17.78
CA GLY A 46 -6.72 16.63 -18.95
C GLY A 46 -8.21 16.79 -18.65
N LEU A 47 -8.66 16.37 -17.46
CA LEU A 47 -10.04 16.55 -16.99
C LEU A 47 -10.39 18.03 -16.83
N LEU A 48 -9.50 18.83 -16.24
CA LEU A 48 -9.73 20.26 -16.08
C LEU A 48 -9.85 20.98 -17.43
N ILE A 49 -8.95 20.71 -18.38
CA ILE A 49 -8.98 21.32 -19.71
C ILE A 49 -10.27 20.94 -20.44
N THR A 50 -10.64 19.65 -20.45
CA THR A 50 -11.88 19.19 -21.08
C THR A 50 -13.12 19.79 -20.41
N THR A 51 -13.09 20.01 -19.09
CA THR A 51 -14.22 20.62 -18.35
C THR A 51 -14.39 22.06 -18.75
N LEU A 52 -13.28 22.79 -18.87
CA LEU A 52 -13.28 24.20 -19.24
C LEU A 52 -13.84 24.41 -20.65
N VAL A 53 -13.52 23.50 -21.58
CA VAL A 53 -13.98 23.56 -22.98
C VAL A 53 -15.45 23.17 -23.12
N THR A 54 -15.89 22.13 -22.40
CA THR A 54 -17.23 21.55 -22.59
C THR A 54 -18.30 22.10 -21.64
N TRP A 55 -17.90 22.86 -20.61
CA TRP A 55 -18.76 23.37 -19.52
C TRP A 55 -19.64 22.27 -18.89
N ASN A 56 -19.16 21.03 -18.88
CA ASN A 56 -19.98 19.89 -18.52
C ASN A 56 -19.64 19.39 -17.12
N TRP A 57 -20.65 19.40 -16.23
CA TRP A 57 -20.57 18.90 -14.86
C TRP A 57 -20.28 17.39 -14.77
N LEU A 58 -20.49 16.66 -15.88
CA LEU A 58 -20.13 15.25 -16.03
C LEU A 58 -18.67 14.92 -15.65
N LEU A 59 -17.76 15.87 -15.81
CA LEU A 59 -16.33 15.65 -15.54
C LEU A 59 -15.98 15.53 -14.05
N LEU A 60 -16.83 16.04 -13.15
CA LEU A 60 -16.69 15.78 -11.71
C LEU A 60 -16.86 14.29 -11.38
N PHE A 61 -17.64 13.54 -12.17
CA PHE A 61 -17.80 12.10 -11.98
C PHE A 61 -16.56 11.31 -12.41
N VAL A 62 -15.79 11.82 -13.38
CA VAL A 62 -14.53 11.19 -13.77
C VAL A 62 -13.49 11.34 -12.65
N CYS A 63 -13.56 12.40 -11.85
CA CYS A 63 -12.77 12.50 -10.62
C CYS A 63 -13.11 11.39 -9.61
N CYS A 64 -14.36 10.91 -9.55
CA CYS A 64 -14.70 9.76 -8.70
C CYS A 64 -13.95 8.48 -9.13
N TRP A 65 -13.62 8.33 -10.42
CA TRP A 65 -12.84 7.21 -10.94
C TRP A 65 -11.37 7.23 -10.49
N LEU A 66 -10.86 8.38 -10.01
CA LEU A 66 -9.52 8.45 -9.44
C LEU A 66 -9.45 7.73 -8.07
N LEU A 67 -10.56 7.65 -7.34
CA LEU A 67 -10.61 6.98 -6.04
C LEU A 67 -10.24 5.48 -6.11
N PRO A 68 -10.83 4.64 -6.98
CA PRO A 68 -10.42 3.25 -7.09
C PRO A 68 -8.97 3.10 -7.55
N LEU A 69 -8.46 4.02 -8.38
CA LEU A 69 -7.06 4.02 -8.81
C LEU A 69 -6.10 4.22 -7.61
N ILE A 70 -6.37 5.23 -6.78
CA ILE A 70 -5.57 5.54 -5.58
C ILE A 70 -5.66 4.39 -4.58
N ASN A 71 -6.87 3.87 -4.31
CA ASN A 71 -7.07 2.74 -3.40
C ASN A 71 -6.37 1.47 -3.89
N GLY A 72 -6.41 1.20 -5.20
CA GLY A 72 -5.73 0.06 -5.81
C GLY A 72 -4.22 0.14 -5.64
N TRP A 73 -3.65 1.33 -5.84
CA TRP A 73 -2.23 1.54 -5.60
C TRP A 73 -1.84 1.39 -4.12
N LEU A 74 -2.63 1.96 -3.20
CA LEU A 74 -2.39 1.81 -1.76
C LEU A 74 -2.42 0.34 -1.32
N TRP A 75 -3.36 -0.44 -1.86
CA TRP A 75 -3.44 -1.87 -1.60
C TRP A 75 -2.19 -2.61 -2.12
N TRP A 76 -1.74 -2.27 -3.33
CA TRP A 76 -0.54 -2.83 -3.92
C TRP A 76 0.73 -2.49 -3.12
N ASP A 77 0.86 -1.24 -2.68
CA ASP A 77 1.96 -0.77 -1.83
C ASP A 77 1.98 -1.51 -0.49
N ALA A 78 0.82 -1.63 0.17
CA ALA A 78 0.69 -2.38 1.41
C ALA A 78 1.11 -3.85 1.25
N ARG A 79 0.77 -4.49 0.11
CA ARG A 79 1.18 -5.86 -0.19
C ARG A 79 2.70 -5.98 -0.35
N ARG A 80 3.37 -5.02 -1.00
CA ARG A 80 4.85 -4.98 -1.09
C ARG A 80 5.49 -4.86 0.30
N ILE A 81 5.00 -3.97 1.15
CA ILE A 81 5.54 -3.79 2.51
C ILE A 81 5.37 -5.08 3.33
N ARG A 82 4.24 -5.77 3.21
CA ARG A 82 4.02 -7.06 3.88
C ARG A 82 4.99 -8.13 3.38
N HIS A 83 5.20 -8.22 2.08
CA HIS A 83 6.18 -9.14 1.50
C HIS A 83 7.60 -8.83 2.01
N TRP A 84 7.95 -7.54 2.02
CA TRP A 84 9.23 -7.08 2.58
C TRP A 84 9.39 -7.50 4.04
N ARG A 85 8.39 -7.21 4.88
CA ARG A 85 8.38 -7.56 6.30
C ARG A 85 8.54 -9.07 6.50
N SER A 86 7.81 -9.88 5.75
CA SER A 86 7.87 -11.35 5.84
C SER A 86 9.27 -11.88 5.54
N ARG A 87 9.95 -11.30 4.53
CA ARG A 87 11.32 -11.67 4.16
C ARG A 87 12.33 -11.27 5.23
N ILE A 88 12.19 -10.07 5.82
CA ILE A 88 13.07 -9.65 6.91
C ILE A 88 12.90 -10.56 8.13
N ILE A 89 11.67 -10.91 8.49
CA ILE A 89 11.39 -11.84 9.60
C ILE A 89 11.99 -13.22 9.31
N GLU A 90 11.85 -13.75 8.10
CA GLU A 90 12.45 -15.03 7.69
C GLU A 90 13.99 -15.05 7.87
N ILE A 91 14.66 -13.94 7.54
CA ILE A 91 16.12 -13.78 7.74
C ILE A 91 16.47 -13.68 9.23
N CYS A 92 15.63 -13.02 10.02
CA CYS A 92 15.82 -12.91 11.48
C CYS A 92 15.63 -14.25 12.20
N ASP A 93 14.57 -14.99 11.85
CA ASP A 93 14.24 -16.30 12.43
C ASP A 93 15.32 -17.35 12.11
N ALA A 94 16.03 -17.19 11.00
CA ALA A 94 17.20 -18.01 10.66
C ALA A 94 18.43 -17.74 11.57
N GLY A 95 18.33 -16.82 12.53
CA GLY A 95 19.42 -16.41 13.43
C GLY A 95 20.54 -15.65 12.72
N GLN A 96 20.31 -15.20 11.49
CA GLN A 96 21.32 -14.57 10.65
C GLN A 96 21.38 -13.05 10.83
N LEU A 97 20.37 -12.45 11.46
CA LEU A 97 20.24 -11.00 11.56
C LEU A 97 19.69 -10.60 12.93
N ASP A 98 20.46 -9.80 13.68
CA ASP A 98 19.95 -9.11 14.86
C ASP A 98 19.13 -7.89 14.41
N ILE A 99 17.83 -7.90 14.71
CA ILE A 99 16.87 -6.83 14.37
C ILE A 99 17.34 -5.47 14.90
N GLU A 100 17.97 -5.42 16.08
CA GLU A 100 18.37 -4.17 16.70
C GLU A 100 19.60 -3.58 15.99
N VAL A 101 20.55 -4.44 15.62
CA VAL A 101 21.71 -4.07 14.79
C VAL A 101 21.24 -3.64 13.40
N PHE A 102 20.28 -4.34 12.80
CA PHE A 102 19.68 -3.97 11.53
C PHE A 102 19.00 -2.60 11.59
N ARG A 103 18.15 -2.37 12.60
CA ARG A 103 17.45 -1.11 12.84
C ARG A 103 18.43 0.05 13.03
N SER A 104 19.46 -0.14 13.84
CA SER A 104 20.52 0.84 14.06
C SER A 104 21.27 1.14 12.75
N THR A 105 21.72 0.11 12.05
CA THR A 105 22.49 0.24 10.80
C THR A 105 21.70 0.99 9.73
N ILE A 106 20.43 0.62 9.54
CA ILE A 106 19.62 1.21 8.48
C ILE A 106 19.20 2.66 8.82
N SER A 107 19.06 3.00 10.11
CA SER A 107 18.78 4.38 10.53
C SER A 107 19.91 5.36 10.18
N HIS A 108 21.15 4.87 10.07
CA HIS A 108 22.31 5.66 9.67
C HIS A 108 22.39 5.93 8.15
N LEU A 109 21.59 5.26 7.33
CA LEU A 109 21.55 5.47 5.87
C LEU A 109 20.82 6.78 5.54
N ARG A 110 21.57 7.88 5.47
CA ARG A 110 21.02 9.24 5.22
C ARG A 110 20.36 9.44 3.85
N HIS A 111 20.65 8.59 2.87
CA HIS A 111 20.12 8.72 1.52
C HIS A 111 18.69 8.16 1.38
N LEU A 112 18.17 7.47 2.40
CA LEU A 112 16.83 6.91 2.40
C LEU A 112 15.83 7.88 3.06
N PRO A 113 14.57 7.92 2.59
CA PRO A 113 13.53 8.74 3.19
C PRO A 113 13.21 8.25 4.61
N GLN A 114 13.72 8.98 5.60
CA GLN A 114 13.67 8.61 7.02
C GLN A 114 12.25 8.34 7.54
N ALA A 115 11.25 9.11 7.11
CA ALA A 115 9.86 8.92 7.51
C ALA A 115 9.25 7.60 6.99
N THR A 116 9.58 7.21 5.75
CA THR A 116 9.13 5.92 5.21
C THR A 116 9.82 4.77 5.92
N LEU A 117 11.11 4.96 6.19
CA LEU A 117 11.93 3.96 6.84
C LEU A 117 11.50 3.73 8.29
N SER A 118 11.24 4.79 9.06
CA SER A 118 10.73 4.68 10.44
C SER A 118 9.40 3.93 10.48
N CYS A 119 8.48 4.25 9.58
CA CYS A 119 7.21 3.54 9.47
C CYS A 119 7.41 2.05 9.12
N MET A 120 8.32 1.73 8.19
CA MET A 120 8.64 0.34 7.88
C MET A 120 9.29 -0.41 9.05
N LEU A 121 10.16 0.27 9.81
CA LEU A 121 10.81 -0.28 11.01
C LEU A 121 9.86 -0.45 12.19
N GLU A 122 8.83 0.38 12.31
CA GLU A 122 7.78 0.24 13.32
C GLU A 122 6.93 -1.02 13.10
N LEU A 123 6.84 -1.51 11.86
CA LEU A 123 6.14 -2.75 11.52
C LEU A 123 6.92 -4.01 11.89
N LEU A 124 8.23 -3.90 12.16
CA LEU A 124 9.03 -5.03 12.60
C LEU A 124 8.74 -5.33 14.08
N PRO A 125 8.63 -6.61 14.47
CA PRO A 125 8.48 -6.97 15.87
C PRO A 125 9.72 -6.51 16.63
N SER A 126 9.55 -5.69 17.67
CA SER A 126 10.66 -5.40 18.58
C SER A 126 10.97 -6.66 19.40
N ASN A 127 12.25 -6.98 19.58
CA ASN A 127 12.69 -8.18 20.31
C ASN A 127 12.06 -8.29 21.71
N ARG A 128 11.71 -7.16 22.34
CA ARG A 128 10.97 -7.14 23.61
C ARG A 128 9.59 -7.78 23.52
N VAL A 129 8.88 -7.57 22.41
CA VAL A 129 7.54 -8.13 22.20
C VAL A 129 7.63 -9.60 21.78
N ALA A 130 8.64 -9.98 20.99
CA ALA A 130 8.85 -11.37 20.60
C ALA A 130 9.23 -12.26 21.80
N ALA A 131 10.09 -11.77 22.70
CA ALA A 131 10.47 -12.49 23.92
C ALA A 131 9.27 -12.68 24.88
N LEU A 132 8.38 -11.69 24.97
CA LEU A 132 7.15 -11.78 25.77
C LEU A 132 6.06 -12.63 25.10
N ALA A 133 6.05 -12.70 23.77
CA ALA A 133 5.11 -13.52 23.01
C ALA A 133 5.53 -15.00 22.89
N GLY A 134 6.72 -15.36 23.39
CA GLY A 134 7.26 -16.72 23.34
C GLY A 134 6.53 -17.76 24.19
N GLU A 135 5.66 -17.35 25.12
CA GLU A 135 4.92 -18.29 25.98
C GLU A 135 3.44 -18.48 25.62
N GLU A 136 2.82 -17.59 24.85
CA GLU A 136 1.45 -17.78 24.36
C GLU A 136 1.40 -17.58 22.85
N GLY A 137 1.66 -18.67 22.12
CA GLY A 137 1.46 -18.75 20.68
C GLY A 137 0.01 -18.44 20.32
N MET A 138 -0.29 -17.16 20.07
CA MET A 138 -1.61 -16.71 19.68
C MET A 138 -1.70 -16.67 18.14
N PRO A 139 -2.33 -17.67 17.48
CA PRO A 139 -2.54 -17.68 16.03
C PRO A 139 -3.41 -16.51 15.50
N GLY A 140 -3.95 -15.67 16.39
CA GLY A 140 -4.84 -14.55 16.06
C GLY A 140 -4.19 -13.44 15.22
N ASN A 141 -2.88 -13.19 15.38
CA ASN A 141 -2.24 -12.03 14.72
C ASN A 141 -2.04 -12.23 13.21
N GLN A 142 -1.81 -13.46 12.74
CA GLN A 142 -1.76 -13.76 11.31
C GLN A 142 -3.15 -13.71 10.65
N GLN A 143 -4.19 -14.11 11.39
CA GLN A 143 -5.57 -14.05 10.90
C GLN A 143 -6.05 -12.60 10.75
N SER A 144 -5.73 -11.73 11.72
CA SER A 144 -5.98 -10.28 11.65
C SER A 144 -5.41 -9.64 10.38
N ALA A 145 -4.14 -9.94 10.04
CA ALA A 145 -3.50 -9.37 8.86
C ALA A 145 -4.19 -9.81 7.55
N ARG A 146 -4.58 -11.09 7.46
CA ARG A 146 -5.33 -11.64 6.31
C ARG A 146 -6.74 -11.05 6.23
N GLN A 147 -7.39 -10.83 7.37
CA GLN A 147 -8.73 -10.24 7.43
C GLN A 147 -8.73 -8.78 6.98
N ALA A 148 -7.72 -8.00 7.37
CA ALA A 148 -7.53 -6.64 6.86
C ALA A 148 -7.35 -6.63 5.33
N GLU A 149 -6.58 -7.58 4.79
CA GLU A 149 -6.37 -7.74 3.34
C GLU A 149 -7.68 -7.98 2.58
N ARG A 150 -8.53 -8.86 3.12
CA ARG A 150 -9.87 -9.14 2.56
C ARG A 150 -10.77 -7.93 2.68
N ALA A 151 -10.76 -7.22 3.81
CA ALA A 151 -11.55 -6.02 4.02
C ALA A 151 -11.18 -4.91 3.01
N PHE A 152 -9.88 -4.71 2.75
CA PHE A 152 -9.43 -3.77 1.73
C PHE A 152 -9.85 -4.19 0.31
N GLY A 153 -9.71 -5.47 -0.03
CA GLY A 153 -10.16 -5.99 -1.33
C GLY A 153 -11.67 -5.80 -1.54
N ILE A 154 -12.48 -6.08 -0.50
CA ILE A 154 -13.92 -5.85 -0.52
C ILE A 154 -14.23 -4.36 -0.67
N SER A 155 -13.55 -3.49 0.08
CA SER A 155 -13.73 -2.04 -0.02
C SER A 155 -13.39 -1.51 -1.42
N LEU A 156 -12.35 -2.05 -2.07
CA LEU A 156 -11.99 -1.71 -3.44
C LEU A 156 -13.10 -2.11 -4.42
N ILE A 157 -13.58 -3.36 -4.33
CA ILE A 157 -14.66 -3.86 -5.18
C ILE A 157 -15.92 -2.99 -5.01
N ILE A 158 -16.32 -2.73 -3.77
CA ILE A 158 -17.49 -1.88 -3.46
C ILE A 158 -17.31 -0.47 -4.04
N SER A 159 -16.14 0.14 -3.87
CA SER A 159 -15.85 1.47 -4.42
C SER A 159 -15.89 1.48 -5.96
N THR A 160 -15.32 0.46 -6.61
CA THR A 160 -15.38 0.32 -8.08
C THR A 160 -16.81 0.12 -8.59
N LEU A 161 -17.60 -0.71 -7.92
CA LEU A 161 -19.01 -0.95 -8.26
C LEU A 161 -19.85 0.32 -8.06
N GLY A 162 -19.63 1.06 -6.97
CA GLY A 162 -20.27 2.35 -6.74
C GLY A 162 -19.94 3.37 -7.84
N CYS A 163 -18.67 3.46 -8.24
CA CYS A 163 -18.26 4.33 -9.35
C CYS A 163 -18.89 3.91 -10.68
N LEU A 164 -18.92 2.61 -10.99
CA LEU A 164 -19.57 2.09 -12.19
C LEU A 164 -21.08 2.39 -12.20
N PHE A 165 -21.75 2.22 -11.06
CA PHE A 165 -23.18 2.51 -10.93
C PHE A 165 -23.48 3.99 -11.14
N VAL A 166 -22.66 4.88 -10.57
CA VAL A 166 -22.78 6.33 -10.79
C VAL A 166 -22.57 6.68 -12.27
N MET A 167 -21.54 6.13 -12.90
CA MET A 167 -21.28 6.34 -14.34
C MET A 167 -22.43 5.85 -15.21
N MET A 168 -22.99 4.68 -14.89
CA MET A 168 -24.14 4.11 -15.59
C MET A 168 -25.40 4.96 -15.37
N GLY A 169 -25.65 5.48 -14.17
CA GLY A 169 -26.76 6.38 -13.89
C GLY A 169 -26.65 7.72 -14.59
N VAL A 170 -25.44 8.23 -14.78
CA VAL A 170 -25.19 9.44 -15.57
C VAL A 170 -25.47 9.19 -17.06
N PHE A 171 -25.05 8.04 -17.61
CA PHE A 171 -25.33 7.66 -18.99
C PHE A 171 -26.82 7.38 -19.25
N LEU A 172 -27.54 6.84 -18.27
CA LEU A 172 -28.95 6.43 -18.37
C LEU A 172 -29.96 7.53 -17.97
N ASN A 173 -29.51 8.80 -17.87
CA ASN A 173 -30.30 9.98 -17.53
C ASN A 173 -30.46 10.26 -16.01
N ALA A 174 -30.54 11.55 -15.66
CA ALA A 174 -30.19 12.15 -14.36
C ALA A 174 -30.95 11.66 -13.10
N TRP A 175 -31.99 10.84 -13.22
CA TRP A 175 -32.84 10.43 -12.08
C TRP A 175 -32.19 9.40 -11.15
N LEU A 176 -31.14 8.68 -11.59
CA LEU A 176 -30.44 7.67 -10.78
C LEU A 176 -29.26 8.24 -9.96
N LEU A 177 -28.86 9.49 -10.22
CA LEU A 177 -27.78 10.18 -9.52
C LEU A 177 -27.92 10.23 -7.98
N PRO A 178 -29.09 10.59 -7.40
CA PRO A 178 -29.23 10.66 -5.94
C PRO A 178 -29.09 9.29 -5.28
N ALA A 179 -29.55 8.22 -5.94
CA ALA A 179 -29.40 6.85 -5.44
C ALA A 179 -27.93 6.40 -5.42
N GLY A 180 -27.18 6.70 -6.48
CA GLY A 180 -25.74 6.39 -6.54
C GLY A 180 -24.92 7.16 -5.50
N LEU A 181 -25.22 8.45 -5.29
CA LEU A 181 -24.57 9.28 -4.27
C LEU A 181 -24.84 8.77 -2.85
N ALA A 182 -26.08 8.37 -2.56
CA ALA A 182 -26.44 7.80 -1.26
C ALA A 182 -25.66 6.51 -0.96
N ILE A 183 -25.50 5.63 -1.96
CA ILE A 183 -24.71 4.40 -1.83
C ILE A 183 -23.24 4.72 -1.59
N CYS A 184 -22.65 5.65 -2.34
CA CYS A 184 -21.24 6.01 -2.18
C CYS A 184 -20.95 6.62 -0.80
N ILE A 185 -21.80 7.53 -0.32
CA ILE A 185 -21.68 8.14 1.01
C ILE A 185 -21.85 7.07 2.10
N GLY A 186 -22.81 6.16 1.94
CA GLY A 186 -23.02 5.02 2.83
C GLY A 186 -21.78 4.13 2.91
N CYS A 187 -21.20 3.77 1.77
CA CYS A 187 -19.98 2.95 1.71
C CYS A 187 -18.77 3.65 2.32
N ALA A 188 -18.58 4.95 2.11
CA ALA A 188 -17.50 5.71 2.72
C ALA A 188 -17.63 5.77 4.25
N ARG A 189 -18.84 5.99 4.76
CA ARG A 189 -19.13 5.96 6.20
C ARG A 189 -18.93 4.57 6.80
N LEU A 190 -19.36 3.52 6.10
CA LEU A 190 -19.18 2.14 6.54
C LEU A 190 -17.69 1.76 6.59
N SER A 191 -16.92 2.14 5.57
CA SER A 191 -15.47 1.98 5.53
C SER A 191 -14.79 2.63 6.74
N GLN A 192 -15.11 3.90 7.03
CA GLN A 192 -14.56 4.60 8.18
C GLN A 192 -14.96 3.96 9.51
N TRP A 193 -16.19 3.45 9.62
CA TRP A 193 -16.67 2.77 10.80
C TRP A 193 -15.94 1.43 11.04
N ILE A 194 -15.74 0.63 9.99
CA ILE A 194 -14.99 -0.65 10.05
C ILE A 194 -13.55 -0.40 10.49
N VAL A 195 -12.88 0.63 9.93
CA VAL A 195 -11.51 0.98 10.32
C VAL A 195 -11.42 1.39 11.79
N ARG A 196 -12.40 2.17 12.29
CA ARG A 196 -12.45 2.53 13.71
C ARG A 196 -12.68 1.33 14.61
N TRP A 197 -13.53 0.39 14.19
CA TRP A 197 -13.84 -0.81 14.96
C TRP A 197 -12.64 -1.76 15.06
N ILE A 198 -11.84 -1.90 13.99
CA ILE A 198 -10.62 -2.74 14.00
C ILE A 198 -9.52 -2.15 14.91
N ASN A 199 -9.51 -0.84 15.12
CA ASN A 199 -8.51 -0.16 15.95
C ASN A 199 -8.90 -0.04 17.44
N GLN A 200 -10.07 -0.54 17.85
CA GLN A 200 -10.51 -0.66 19.25
C GLN A 200 -10.28 -2.07 19.76
#